data_AF-A0A8T3SQL8-F1
#
_entry.id   AF-A0A8T3SQL8-F1
#
_cell.length_a   1.000
_cell.length_b   1.000
_cell.length_c   1.000
_cell.angle_alpha   90.00
_cell.angle_beta   90.00
_cell.angle_gamma   90.00
#
_symmetry.space_group_name_H-M   'P 1'
#
loop_
_entity.id
_entity.type
_entity.pdbx_description
1 polymer ?
#
loop_
_entity_poly.entity_id
_entity_poly.type
_entity_poly.pdbx_seq_one_letter_code
_entity_poly.pdbx_strand_id
1 'polypeptide(L)'
;MSTAHFSERVLAWYDHHGRKSLPWQHPATPYRVWVSEIMLQQTQVATVIPYFQRFMARFPDVETLAQTNLDEVLRHWAGLGYYARARN
;
A
#
# COMPACT_ATOMS: atom_id res chain seq x y z
N MET A 1 7.84 19.31 -25.63
CA MET A 1 8.17 19.70 -24.25
C MET A 1 9.49 19.06 -23.88
N SER A 2 10.40 19.77 -23.20
CA SER A 2 11.58 19.16 -22.60
C SER A 2 11.20 18.33 -21.37
N THR A 3 12.03 17.36 -20.99
CA THR A 3 11.82 16.53 -19.80
C THR A 3 11.71 17.38 -18.52
N ALA A 4 12.58 18.38 -18.36
CA ALA A 4 12.55 19.29 -17.22
C ALA A 4 11.20 20.02 -17.10
N HIS A 5 10.69 20.55 -18.22
CA HIS A 5 9.42 21.26 -18.25
C HIS A 5 8.21 20.33 -17.99
N PHE A 6 8.29 19.06 -18.36
CA PHE A 6 7.26 18.07 -18.01
C PHE A 6 7.26 17.79 -16.50
N SER A 7 8.43 17.50 -15.92
CA SER A 7 8.57 17.22 -14.49
C SER A 7 8.06 18.37 -13.63
N GLU A 8 8.44 19.61 -13.94
CA GLU A 8 7.96 20.81 -13.23
C GLU A 8 6.45 20.92 -13.23
N ARG A 9 5.80 20.72 -14.38
CA ARG A 9 4.34 20.80 -14.50
C ARG A 9 3.63 19.70 -13.71
N VAL A 10 4.13 18.48 -13.74
CA VAL A 10 3.55 17.36 -12.97
C VAL A 10 3.71 17.61 -11.47
N LEU A 11 4.87 18.09 -11.02
CA LEU A 11 5.11 18.40 -9.61
C LEU A 11 4.20 19.54 -9.11
N ALA A 12 4.08 20.63 -9.88
CA ALA A 12 3.18 21.74 -9.54
C ALA A 12 1.72 21.28 -9.44
N TRP A 13 1.26 20.46 -10.39
CA TRP A 13 -0.09 19.89 -10.33
C TRP A 13 -0.28 18.97 -9.11
N TYR A 14 0.70 18.10 -8.83
CA TYR A 14 0.64 17.20 -7.68
C TYR A 14 0.64 17.98 -6.36
N ASP A 15 1.29 19.14 -6.31
CA ASP A 15 1.27 19.96 -5.10
C ASP A 15 -0.13 20.47 -4.77
N HIS A 16 -0.87 20.95 -5.78
CA HIS A 16 -2.22 21.49 -5.59
C HIS A 16 -3.35 20.44 -5.59
N HIS A 17 -3.18 19.34 -6.32
CA HIS A 17 -4.26 18.39 -6.61
C HIS A 17 -3.94 16.93 -6.29
N GLY A 18 -2.70 16.65 -5.88
CA GLY A 18 -2.23 15.30 -5.60
C GLY A 18 -2.91 14.68 -4.36
N ARG A 19 -3.07 13.35 -4.38
CA ARG A 19 -3.44 12.60 -3.19
C ARG A 19 -2.21 12.49 -2.27
N LYS A 20 -2.30 13.09 -1.08
CA LYS A 20 -1.21 13.17 -0.09
C LYS A 20 -1.60 12.58 1.28
N SER A 21 -2.83 12.10 1.44
CA SER A 21 -3.40 11.70 2.74
C SER A 21 -3.73 10.20 2.83
N LEU A 22 -3.21 9.37 1.93
CA LEU A 22 -3.43 7.93 1.98
C LEU A 22 -2.64 7.31 3.14
N PRO A 23 -3.16 6.28 3.82
CA PRO A 23 -2.53 5.74 5.04
C PRO A 23 -1.08 5.28 4.86
N TRP A 24 -0.71 4.80 3.67
CA TRP A 24 0.65 4.34 3.35
C TRP A 24 1.63 5.47 3.02
N GLN A 25 1.15 6.71 2.83
CA GLN A 25 2.01 7.87 2.54
C GLN A 25 2.61 8.49 3.82
N HIS A 26 1.95 8.36 4.97
CA HIS A 26 2.42 8.94 6.23
C HIS A 26 2.09 8.04 7.45
N PRO A 27 3.10 7.60 8.21
CA PRO A 27 4.53 7.61 7.86
C PRO A 27 4.80 6.68 6.66
N ALA A 28 5.63 7.12 5.72
CA ALA A 28 6.11 6.28 4.62
C ALA A 28 7.33 5.48 5.11
N THR A 29 7.15 4.18 5.31
CA THR A 29 8.26 3.24 5.55
C THR A 29 8.32 2.25 4.38
N PRO A 30 9.49 1.65 4.09
CA PRO A 30 9.60 0.65 3.03
C PRO A 30 8.56 -0.48 3.16
N TYR A 31 8.34 -0.97 4.39
CA TYR A 31 7.33 -1.99 4.68
C TYR A 31 5.89 -1.53 4.34
N ARG A 32 5.50 -0.33 4.77
CA ARG A 32 4.16 0.23 4.51
C ARG A 32 3.92 0.46 3.03
N VAL A 33 4.92 0.99 2.32
CA VAL A 33 4.86 1.20 0.87
C VAL A 33 4.72 -0.15 0.17
N TRP A 34 5.60 -1.12 0.47
CA TRP A 34 5.56 -2.46 -0.13
C TRP A 34 4.19 -3.13 0.04
N VAL A 35 3.64 -3.18 1.27
CA VAL A 35 2.33 -3.79 1.50
C VAL A 35 1.22 -3.09 0.73
N SER A 36 1.23 -1.74 0.67
CA SER A 36 0.23 -0.99 -0.10
C SER A 36 0.29 -1.28 -1.59
N GLU A 37 1.49 -1.37 -2.18
CA GLU A 37 1.66 -1.67 -3.60
C GLU A 37 1.14 -3.07 -3.96
N ILE A 38 1.44 -4.09 -3.13
CA ILE A 38 0.91 -5.45 -3.35
C ILE A 38 -0.62 -5.47 -3.29
N MET A 39 -1.22 -4.75 -2.32
CA MET A 39 -2.68 -4.66 -2.23
C MET A 39 -3.29 -3.92 -3.43
N LEU A 40 -2.65 -2.86 -3.95
CA LEU A 40 -3.16 -1.99 -5.01
C LEU A 40 -3.06 -2.58 -6.43
N GLN A 41 -2.22 -3.59 -6.67
CA GLN A 41 -2.01 -4.17 -8.01
C GLN A 41 -3.30 -4.57 -8.75
N GLN A 42 -4.35 -4.98 -8.03
CA GLN A 42 -5.64 -5.41 -8.60
C GLN A 42 -6.83 -5.05 -7.71
N THR A 43 -6.68 -4.08 -6.81
CA THR A 43 -7.73 -3.69 -5.87
C THR A 43 -7.80 -2.16 -5.78
N GLN A 44 -9.01 -1.61 -5.90
CA GLN A 44 -9.22 -0.16 -5.85
C GLN A 44 -8.84 0.42 -4.49
N VAL A 45 -8.33 1.66 -4.49
CA VAL A 45 -7.89 2.40 -3.29
C VAL A 45 -8.92 2.37 -2.15
N ALA A 46 -10.19 2.64 -2.45
CA ALA A 46 -11.25 2.68 -1.44
C ALA A 46 -11.44 1.33 -0.72
N THR A 47 -11.29 0.22 -1.45
CA THR A 47 -11.32 -1.13 -0.88
C THR A 47 -10.06 -1.44 -0.09
N VAL A 48 -8.88 -0.99 -0.55
CA VAL A 48 -7.59 -1.27 0.10
C VAL A 48 -7.45 -0.57 1.46
N ILE A 49 -7.91 0.68 1.61
CA ILE A 49 -7.72 1.48 2.84
C ILE A 49 -8.06 0.70 4.13
N PRO A 50 -9.26 0.13 4.30
CA PRO A 50 -9.59 -0.57 5.54
C PRO A 50 -8.80 -1.89 5.72
N TYR A 51 -8.37 -2.55 4.63
CA TYR A 51 -7.52 -3.74 4.73
C TYR A 51 -6.11 -3.37 5.16
N PHE A 52 -5.52 -2.34 4.55
CA PHE A 52 -4.20 -1.84 4.90
C PHE A 52 -4.15 -1.44 6.38
N GLN A 53 -5.16 -0.71 6.88
CA GLN A 53 -5.23 -0.31 8.29
C GLN A 53 -5.27 -1.52 9.24
N ARG A 54 -6.12 -2.52 8.97
CA ARG A 54 -6.17 -3.75 9.78
C ARG A 54 -4.88 -4.56 9.70
N PHE A 55 -4.29 -4.64 8.51
CA PHE A 55 -3.05 -5.37 8.28
C PHE A 55 -1.90 -4.73 9.06
N MET A 56 -1.73 -3.40 8.98
CA MET A 56 -0.70 -2.67 9.75
C MET A 56 -0.93 -2.71 11.26
N ALA A 57 -2.19 -2.79 11.72
CA ALA A 57 -2.49 -2.94 13.14
C ALA A 57 -2.08 -4.32 13.67
N ARG A 58 -2.19 -5.37 12.85
CA ARG A 58 -1.82 -6.74 13.23
C ARG A 58 -0.35 -7.06 12.99
N PHE A 59 0.19 -6.55 11.90
CA PHE A 59 1.56 -6.75 11.39
C PHE A 59 2.20 -5.37 11.24
N PRO A 60 2.71 -4.78 12.34
CA PRO A 60 3.27 -3.43 12.32
C PRO A 60 4.61 -3.34 11.57
N ASP A 61 5.33 -4.45 11.49
CA ASP A 61 6.65 -4.58 10.86
C ASP A 61 6.80 -5.92 10.12
N VAL A 62 7.89 -6.02 9.36
CA VAL A 62 8.16 -7.19 8.50
C VAL A 62 8.54 -8.41 9.33
N GLU A 63 9.19 -8.22 10.47
CA GLU A 63 9.57 -9.26 11.41
C GLU A 63 8.33 -9.95 12.00
N THR A 64 7.34 -9.18 12.44
CA THR A 64 6.05 -9.69 12.95
C THR A 64 5.31 -10.44 11.86
N LEU A 65 5.31 -9.93 10.63
CA LEU A 65 4.71 -10.62 9.49
C LEU A 65 5.39 -11.97 9.22
N ALA A 66 6.72 -12.00 9.20
CA ALA A 66 7.51 -13.20 8.92
C ALA A 66 7.38 -14.29 10.00
N GLN A 67 7.15 -13.89 11.26
CA GLN A 67 6.95 -14.81 12.38
C GLN A 67 5.50 -15.33 12.50
N THR A 68 4.56 -14.75 11.76
CA THR A 68 3.15 -15.14 11.83
C THR A 68 2.86 -16.35 10.94
N ASN A 69 1.97 -17.25 11.40
CA ASN A 69 1.47 -18.35 10.59
C ASN A 69 0.76 -17.85 9.32
N LEU A 70 1.02 -18.50 8.18
CA LEU A 70 0.44 -18.16 6.88
C LEU A 70 -1.09 -18.08 6.94
N ASP A 71 -1.77 -19.00 7.62
CA ASP A 71 -3.25 -18.98 7.72
C ASP A 71 -3.77 -17.69 8.35
N GLU A 72 -3.05 -17.15 9.33
CA GLU A 72 -3.41 -15.89 9.95
C GLU A 72 -3.19 -14.70 9.01
N VAL A 73 -2.13 -14.71 8.21
CA VAL A 73 -1.89 -13.70 7.15
C VAL A 73 -3.00 -13.77 6.10
N LEU A 74 -3.35 -14.98 5.63
CA LEU A 74 -4.40 -15.20 4.65
C LEU A 74 -5.77 -14.73 5.16
N ARG A 75 -6.07 -14.90 6.45
CA ARG A 75 -7.29 -14.40 7.08
C ARG A 75 -7.38 -12.87 7.04
N HIS A 76 -6.28 -12.15 7.22
CA HIS A 76 -6.25 -10.69 7.11
C HIS A 76 -6.28 -10.20 5.65
N TRP A 77 -5.92 -11.07 4.70
CA TRP A 77 -5.98 -10.83 3.26
C TRP A 77 -7.33 -11.21 2.62
N ALA A 78 -8.12 -12.04 3.30
CA ALA A 78 -9.35 -12.62 2.78
C ALA A 78 -10.35 -11.53 2.34
N GLY A 79 -10.74 -11.56 1.07
CA GLY A 79 -11.63 -10.57 0.46
C GLY A 79 -10.94 -9.57 -0.49
N LEU A 80 -9.60 -9.50 -0.51
CA LEU A 80 -8.86 -8.74 -1.53
C LEU A 80 -8.69 -9.49 -2.87
N GLY A 81 -9.03 -10.78 -2.90
CA GLY A 81 -8.82 -11.65 -4.07
C GLY A 81 -7.33 -11.95 -4.35
N TYR A 82 -7.08 -12.91 -5.24
CA TYR A 82 -5.74 -13.33 -5.68
C TYR A 82 -4.75 -13.62 -4.55
N TYR A 83 -5.00 -14.71 -3.81
CA TYR A 83 -4.18 -15.18 -2.69
C TYR A 83 -2.70 -15.46 -3.02
N ALA A 84 -2.34 -15.57 -4.31
CA ALA A 84 -0.94 -15.63 -4.72
C ALA A 84 -0.14 -14.39 -4.26
N ARG A 85 -0.77 -13.21 -4.22
CA ARG A 85 -0.15 -11.97 -3.70
C ARG A 85 0.15 -12.00 -2.21
N ALA A 86 -0.58 -12.82 -1.45
CA ALA A 86 -0.33 -13.01 -0.02
C ALA A 86 0.70 -14.10 0.27
N ARG A 87 1.08 -14.89 -0.74
CA ARG A 87 2.00 -16.02 -0.63
C ARG A 87 3.40 -15.73 -1.19
N ASN A 88 3.52 -14.76 -2.09
CA ASN A 88 4.77 -14.32 -2.74
C ASN A 88 5.34 -13.09 -2.05
#